data_AF-A0A176TCR3-F1
#
_entry.id   AF-A0A176TCR3-F1
#
_cell.length_a   1.000
_cell.length_b   1.000
_cell.length_c   1.000
_cell.angle_alpha   90.00
_cell.angle_beta   90.00
_cell.angle_gamma   90.00
#
_symmetry.space_group_name_H-M   'P 1'
#
loop_
_entity.id
_entity.type
_entity.pdbx_description
1 polymer ?
#
loop_
_entity_poly.entity_id
_entity_poly.type
_entity_poly.pdbx_seq_one_letter_code
_entity_poly.pdbx_strand_id
1 'polypeptide(L)'
;MPSGSIEVVNKDFETYQWYDNGTLVQGATNHTYTPTEAGDYYVRVSKGGCTYDSKSISAYYCNPDVVVNKTADKTEVIEGDTITFKITVESKGLDAVTNVNISDVIPAGLKICSAEASTGSWSEPNWTVGTLTSGQIETITIKAIVNPMTGTAVSSSLTNTVTNTQDQEDSNKTTDAPSVSFNILRDTDADGVADVNDIDDDNDGILDTVEGSNDIDNDGIPNSLDLDSDGDGCPDTIEAGIPAVLTNTNVTNGYGTNTSNNTITNVTNAVINITNNPIGSNGLATSLETNDTSTTSTNYTSTYSTYALDAATNVCGVAMITQVYQTNTERWIEITNTDATNIVAPNAAIIALFKNTSGDQTDNTPTAFISNTNAINPGESLLISAGTVSNKLSTASEIVDTNVTDFDDANDNIALTRISNTNAWASRIDVIASIEDNTSYVRIDEVSAPNKTADATEWVAFINDNIITYSDLVNDNAIERHAHDPLLSEIATANDEANIKPGLRRFQFTDRTTVLGSSVWTNGYPDRSRNVKVSEDYNHTGKLSARKLEVKESSIFTITDNLLVVTNEIIIKDTNDEIRLISSDNTNKAQLIQTHKTASKVTGNGKLLVDQNSTVPSKYRYNY
;
A
#
# COMPACT_ATOMS: atom_id res chain seq x y z
N MET A 1 -7.02 48.41 -49.45
CA MET A 1 -7.42 49.33 -48.36
C MET A 1 -8.89 49.12 -48.08
N PRO A 2 -9.29 48.84 -46.84
CA PRO A 2 -10.68 48.95 -46.41
C PRO A 2 -11.16 50.36 -46.72
N SER A 3 -12.32 50.51 -47.36
CA SER A 3 -12.87 51.69 -48.05
C SER A 3 -12.44 51.94 -49.51
N GLY A 4 -11.46 51.20 -50.04
CA GLY A 4 -11.12 51.19 -51.46
C GLY A 4 -11.98 50.20 -52.25
N SER A 5 -12.43 50.58 -53.45
CA SER A 5 -13.24 49.70 -54.32
C SER A 5 -12.35 48.70 -55.06
N ILE A 6 -12.58 47.40 -54.86
CA ILE A 6 -12.04 46.31 -55.67
C ILE A 6 -13.02 46.06 -56.82
N GLU A 7 -12.52 45.92 -58.05
CA GLU A 7 -13.35 45.75 -59.25
C GLU A 7 -12.90 44.55 -60.08
N VAL A 8 -13.86 43.83 -60.65
CA VAL A 8 -13.58 42.81 -61.67
C VAL A 8 -13.34 43.49 -63.01
N VAL A 9 -12.11 43.37 -63.52
CA VAL A 9 -11.67 44.02 -64.77
C VAL A 9 -12.42 43.47 -65.99
N ASN A 10 -12.70 42.16 -66.03
CA ASN A 10 -13.52 41.54 -67.07
C ASN A 10 -14.94 41.33 -66.54
N LYS A 11 -15.92 42.06 -67.10
CA LYS A 11 -17.30 42.09 -66.61
C LYS A 11 -18.24 41.09 -67.31
N ASP A 12 -17.68 40.21 -68.15
CA ASP A 12 -18.47 39.24 -68.93
C ASP A 12 -18.82 37.97 -68.13
N PHE A 13 -19.39 38.14 -66.93
CA PHE A 13 -19.85 37.06 -66.06
C PHE A 13 -21.33 37.23 -65.69
N GLU A 14 -22.03 36.13 -65.45
CA GLU A 14 -23.47 36.07 -65.16
C GLU A 14 -23.77 36.43 -63.70
N THR A 15 -22.94 35.99 -62.76
CA THR A 15 -23.05 36.33 -61.34
C THR A 15 -21.69 36.62 -60.72
N TYR A 16 -21.72 37.37 -59.62
CA TYR A 16 -20.57 37.66 -58.75
C TYR A 16 -20.97 37.33 -57.32
N GLN A 17 -20.02 36.85 -56.53
CA GLN A 17 -20.18 36.68 -55.09
C GLN A 17 -18.82 36.86 -54.41
N TRP A 18 -18.72 37.83 -53.50
CA TRP A 18 -17.49 38.10 -52.77
C TRP A 18 -17.35 37.23 -51.52
N TYR A 19 -16.10 36.93 -51.19
CA TYR A 19 -15.68 36.18 -50.02
C TYR A 19 -14.56 36.93 -49.29
N ASP A 20 -14.54 36.83 -47.96
CA ASP A 20 -13.55 37.40 -47.05
C ASP A 20 -12.95 36.27 -46.21
N ASN A 21 -11.64 36.05 -46.30
CA ASN A 21 -10.95 34.96 -45.60
C ASN A 21 -11.64 33.59 -45.79
N GLY A 22 -12.21 33.36 -46.98
CA GLY A 22 -12.98 32.16 -47.31
C GLY A 22 -14.46 32.18 -46.92
N THR A 23 -14.92 33.16 -46.14
CA THR A 23 -16.31 33.31 -45.69
C THR A 23 -17.14 34.11 -46.68
N LEU A 24 -18.38 33.70 -46.92
CA LEU A 24 -19.31 34.38 -47.81
C LEU A 24 -19.65 35.80 -47.29
N VAL A 25 -19.40 36.83 -48.09
CA VAL A 25 -19.88 38.19 -47.78
C VAL A 25 -21.31 38.33 -48.28
N GLN A 26 -22.27 38.22 -47.36
CA GLN A 26 -23.69 38.17 -47.71
C GLN A 26 -24.13 39.41 -48.50
N GLY A 27 -24.79 39.18 -49.65
CA GLY A 27 -25.33 40.24 -50.50
C GLY A 27 -24.31 40.97 -51.40
N ALA A 28 -23.02 40.70 -51.25
CA ALA A 28 -21.98 41.26 -52.10
C ALA A 28 -21.94 40.56 -53.47
N THR A 29 -22.86 40.95 -54.35
CA THR A 29 -23.07 40.33 -55.68
C THR A 29 -22.77 41.27 -56.86
N ASN A 30 -22.22 42.45 -56.57
CA ASN A 30 -21.80 43.40 -57.59
C ASN A 30 -20.41 43.05 -58.14
N HIS A 31 -20.12 43.52 -59.36
CA HIS A 31 -18.79 43.42 -59.98
C HIS A 31 -17.73 44.31 -59.30
N THR A 32 -18.14 45.09 -58.31
CA THR A 32 -17.27 45.86 -57.41
C THR A 32 -17.61 45.53 -55.96
N TYR A 33 -16.61 45.57 -55.09
CA TYR A 33 -16.79 45.45 -53.65
C TYR A 33 -15.82 46.37 -52.91
N THR A 34 -16.32 47.05 -51.88
CA THR A 34 -15.52 47.91 -51.02
C THR A 34 -15.38 47.22 -49.66
N PRO A 35 -14.22 46.63 -49.34
CA PRO A 35 -13.99 46.03 -48.04
C PRO A 35 -14.19 47.04 -46.92
N THR A 36 -14.89 46.65 -45.85
CA THR A 36 -15.06 47.47 -44.65
C THR A 36 -14.05 47.11 -43.56
N GLU A 37 -13.50 45.91 -43.64
CA GLU A 37 -12.54 45.33 -42.70
C GLU A 37 -11.27 44.90 -43.42
N ALA A 38 -10.23 44.60 -42.65
CA ALA A 38 -9.00 44.04 -43.17
C ALA A 38 -9.11 42.51 -43.33
N GLY A 39 -8.64 41.99 -44.46
CA GLY A 39 -8.79 40.57 -44.81
C GLY A 39 -8.39 40.27 -46.25
N ASP A 40 -8.44 38.98 -46.62
CA ASP A 40 -8.17 38.49 -47.96
C ASP A 40 -9.48 38.30 -48.74
N TYR A 41 -9.70 39.17 -49.72
CA TYR A 41 -10.92 39.20 -50.50
C TYR A 41 -10.74 38.55 -51.87
N TYR A 42 -11.66 37.66 -52.24
CA TYR A 42 -11.76 37.15 -53.61
C TYR A 42 -13.21 37.14 -54.08
N VAL A 43 -13.40 37.12 -55.39
CA VAL A 43 -14.72 37.03 -56.01
C VAL A 43 -14.86 35.70 -56.73
N ARG A 44 -15.98 35.02 -56.48
CA ARG A 44 -16.45 33.90 -57.28
C ARG A 44 -17.38 34.42 -58.35
N VAL A 45 -17.12 34.07 -59.60
CA VAL A 45 -17.96 34.45 -60.74
C VAL A 45 -18.51 33.21 -61.45
N SER A 46 -19.65 33.35 -62.12
CA SER A 46 -20.22 32.28 -62.95
C SER A 46 -20.37 32.67 -64.41
N LYS A 47 -20.21 31.71 -65.33
CA LYS A 47 -20.47 31.87 -66.77
C LYS A 47 -20.77 30.53 -67.42
N GLY A 48 -21.91 30.39 -68.10
CA GLY A 48 -22.29 29.16 -68.79
C GLY A 48 -22.37 27.93 -67.89
N GLY A 49 -22.76 28.10 -66.62
CA GLY A 49 -22.87 27.02 -65.63
C GLY A 49 -21.57 26.63 -64.91
N CYS A 50 -20.41 27.20 -65.24
CA CYS A 50 -19.15 27.00 -64.52
C CYS A 50 -18.87 28.15 -63.56
N THR A 51 -18.15 27.88 -62.45
CA THR A 51 -17.71 28.88 -61.47
C THR A 51 -16.19 29.02 -61.42
N TYR A 52 -15.70 30.25 -61.23
CA TYR A 52 -14.27 30.58 -61.15
C TYR A 52 -14.00 31.51 -59.97
N ASP A 53 -12.92 31.27 -59.23
CA ASP A 53 -12.46 32.13 -58.14
C ASP A 53 -11.30 33.02 -58.61
N SER A 54 -11.33 34.30 -58.23
CA SER A 54 -10.18 35.18 -58.45
C SER A 54 -9.01 34.82 -57.53
N LYS A 55 -7.83 35.39 -57.81
CA LYS A 55 -6.81 35.49 -56.76
C LYS A 55 -7.32 36.39 -55.64
N SER A 56 -6.90 36.09 -54.42
CA SER A 56 -7.18 36.95 -53.27
C SER A 56 -6.44 38.28 -53.39
N ILE A 57 -7.08 39.34 -52.91
CA ILE A 57 -6.54 40.68 -52.75
C ILE A 57 -6.66 41.04 -51.27
N SER A 58 -5.52 41.28 -50.62
CA SER A 58 -5.48 41.67 -49.22
C SER A 58 -5.84 43.15 -49.05
N ALA A 59 -6.72 43.44 -48.11
CA ALA A 59 -7.03 44.79 -47.67
C ALA A 59 -6.51 44.99 -46.25
N TYR A 60 -5.70 46.03 -46.03
CA TYR A 60 -5.15 46.40 -44.71
C TYR A 60 -5.54 47.82 -44.32
N TYR A 61 -5.69 48.07 -43.03
CA TYR A 61 -5.99 49.40 -42.49
C TYR A 61 -4.82 50.37 -42.71
N CYS A 62 -5.12 51.65 -42.87
CA CYS A 62 -4.09 52.67 -43.02
C CYS A 62 -3.33 52.93 -41.71
N ASN A 63 -4.01 52.79 -40.57
CA ASN A 63 -3.39 52.83 -39.26
C ASN A 63 -3.04 51.40 -38.82
N PRO A 64 -1.98 51.22 -38.01
CA PRO A 64 -1.70 49.97 -37.33
C PRO A 64 -2.91 49.43 -36.56
N ASP A 65 -3.06 48.10 -36.60
CA ASP A 65 -4.10 47.34 -35.90
C ASP A 65 -3.45 45.99 -35.57
N VAL A 66 -3.11 45.77 -34.30
CA VAL A 66 -2.46 44.53 -33.84
C VAL A 66 -3.52 43.67 -33.19
N VAL A 67 -3.81 42.53 -33.79
CA VAL A 67 -4.83 41.62 -33.28
C VAL A 67 -4.18 40.52 -32.48
N VAL A 68 -4.58 40.39 -31.22
CA VAL A 68 -4.09 39.35 -30.31
C VAL A 68 -5.22 38.37 -29.98
N ASN A 69 -4.99 37.09 -30.28
CA ASN A 69 -5.90 36.02 -29.89
C ASN A 69 -5.20 34.99 -29.03
N LYS A 70 -5.88 34.53 -27.99
CA LYS A 70 -5.44 33.46 -27.11
C LYS A 70 -6.44 32.32 -27.10
N THR A 71 -5.95 31.10 -27.20
CA THR A 71 -6.75 29.88 -27.06
C THR A 71 -6.04 28.90 -26.13
N ALA A 72 -6.82 28.02 -25.49
CA ALA A 72 -6.33 26.83 -24.81
C ALA A 72 -6.76 25.59 -25.62
N ASP A 73 -5.98 24.52 -25.53
CA ASP A 73 -6.33 23.22 -26.11
C ASP A 73 -7.44 22.49 -25.35
N LYS A 74 -7.62 22.82 -24.06
CA LYS A 74 -8.62 22.25 -23.14
C LYS A 74 -9.47 23.35 -22.49
N THR A 75 -10.75 23.06 -22.28
CA THR A 75 -11.66 23.88 -21.44
C THR A 75 -11.76 23.37 -20.01
N GLU A 76 -11.37 22.11 -19.78
CA GLU A 76 -11.27 21.46 -18.46
C GLU A 76 -9.97 20.66 -18.42
N VAL A 77 -9.24 20.73 -17.31
CA VAL A 77 -7.95 20.06 -17.14
C VAL A 77 -7.82 19.58 -15.69
N ILE A 78 -7.34 18.36 -15.52
CA ILE A 78 -7.16 17.74 -14.20
C ILE A 78 -5.84 18.23 -13.58
N GLU A 79 -5.72 18.20 -12.26
CA GLU A 79 -4.45 18.43 -11.57
C GLU A 79 -3.35 17.49 -12.07
N GLY A 80 -2.09 17.94 -12.03
CA GLY A 80 -0.95 17.19 -12.58
C GLY A 80 -0.91 17.10 -14.11
N ASP A 81 -2.02 17.36 -14.77
CA ASP A 81 -2.18 17.28 -16.21
C ASP A 81 -1.67 18.56 -16.90
N THR A 82 -1.51 18.51 -18.23
CA THR A 82 -0.98 19.66 -18.99
C THR A 82 -2.03 20.38 -19.82
N ILE A 83 -1.92 21.72 -19.85
CA ILE A 83 -2.71 22.63 -20.69
C ILE A 83 -1.77 23.42 -21.61
N THR A 84 -2.17 23.60 -22.85
CA THR A 84 -1.40 24.29 -23.88
C THR A 84 -2.11 25.57 -24.32
N PHE A 85 -1.49 26.70 -24.05
CA PHE A 85 -1.92 27.99 -24.57
C PHE A 85 -1.28 28.28 -25.91
N LYS A 86 -2.09 28.75 -26.86
CA LYS A 86 -1.62 29.30 -28.13
C LYS A 86 -2.00 30.77 -28.19
N ILE A 87 -1.01 31.63 -28.39
CA ILE A 87 -1.22 33.05 -28.62
C ILE A 87 -0.83 33.33 -30.07
N THR A 88 -1.69 34.05 -30.78
CA THR A 88 -1.43 34.53 -32.14
C THR A 88 -1.46 36.05 -32.14
N VAL A 89 -0.47 36.68 -32.76
CA VAL A 89 -0.41 38.12 -32.99
C VAL A 89 -0.37 38.37 -34.49
N GLU A 90 -1.28 39.21 -34.97
CA GLU A 90 -1.40 39.56 -36.40
C GLU A 90 -1.32 41.08 -36.56
N SER A 91 -0.61 41.56 -37.59
CA SER A 91 -0.68 42.97 -37.99
C SER A 91 -1.64 43.16 -39.16
N LYS A 92 -2.74 43.88 -38.95
CA LYS A 92 -3.73 44.22 -39.99
C LYS A 92 -3.58 45.63 -40.57
N GLY A 93 -2.50 46.33 -40.18
CA GLY A 93 -2.10 47.62 -40.73
C GLY A 93 -1.27 47.50 -42.00
N LEU A 94 -1.23 48.56 -42.81
CA LEU A 94 -0.42 48.64 -44.04
C LEU A 94 1.07 48.85 -43.72
N ASP A 95 1.36 49.68 -42.73
CA ASP A 95 2.72 49.95 -42.27
C ASP A 95 3.15 48.90 -41.23
N ALA A 96 4.45 48.57 -41.21
CA ALA A 96 5.00 47.63 -40.25
C ALA A 96 4.90 48.15 -38.82
N VAL A 97 4.61 47.26 -37.88
CA VAL A 97 4.55 47.54 -36.44
C VAL A 97 5.84 47.06 -35.80
N THR A 98 6.49 47.92 -35.02
CA THR A 98 7.78 47.62 -34.40
C THR A 98 7.65 47.50 -32.88
N ASN A 99 8.68 46.94 -32.25
CA ASN A 99 8.74 46.76 -30.80
C ASN A 99 7.50 46.05 -30.20
N VAL A 100 6.91 45.14 -30.98
CA VAL A 100 5.76 44.34 -30.56
C VAL A 100 6.22 43.38 -29.47
N ASN A 101 5.59 43.48 -28.30
CA ASN A 101 5.83 42.62 -27.16
C ASN A 101 4.50 42.13 -26.58
N ILE A 102 4.37 40.82 -26.37
CA ILE A 102 3.23 40.21 -25.71
C ILE A 102 3.62 39.83 -24.30
N SER A 103 2.87 40.27 -23.30
CA SER A 103 3.03 39.87 -21.91
C SER A 103 1.93 38.87 -21.54
N ASP A 104 2.34 37.67 -21.12
CA ASP A 104 1.47 36.62 -20.62
C ASP A 104 1.88 36.23 -19.19
N VAL A 105 1.18 36.80 -18.21
CA VAL A 105 1.37 36.42 -16.80
C VAL A 105 0.48 35.22 -16.52
N ILE A 106 1.09 34.03 -16.48
CA ILE A 106 0.37 32.79 -16.20
C ILE A 106 -0.28 32.86 -14.80
N PRO A 107 -1.58 32.57 -14.67
CA PRO A 107 -2.27 32.57 -13.38
C PRO A 107 -1.64 31.63 -12.35
N ALA A 108 -1.79 31.96 -11.06
CA ALA A 108 -1.47 31.02 -9.98
C ALA A 108 -2.27 29.73 -10.13
N GLY A 109 -1.68 28.59 -9.75
CA GLY A 109 -2.23 27.26 -9.99
C GLY A 109 -1.69 26.58 -11.25
N LEU A 110 -0.89 27.27 -12.06
CA LEU A 110 -0.17 26.70 -13.20
C LEU A 110 1.34 26.90 -13.07
N LYS A 111 2.11 26.01 -13.70
CA LYS A 111 3.58 26.12 -13.80
C LYS A 111 4.02 25.89 -15.24
N ILE A 112 4.75 26.84 -15.83
CA ILE A 112 5.23 26.72 -17.21
C ILE A 112 6.24 25.56 -17.32
N CYS A 113 6.03 24.71 -18.31
CA CYS A 113 6.95 23.64 -18.70
C CYS A 113 7.83 24.07 -19.88
N SER A 114 7.22 24.69 -20.90
CA SER A 114 7.92 25.11 -22.12
C SER A 114 7.17 26.24 -22.82
N ALA A 115 7.90 27.02 -23.62
CA ALA A 115 7.34 28.03 -24.50
C ALA A 115 8.11 28.05 -25.82
N GLU A 116 7.39 27.95 -26.94
CA GLU A 116 7.95 27.89 -28.29
C GLU A 116 7.37 29.01 -29.14
N ALA A 117 8.20 30.00 -29.45
CA ALA A 117 7.83 31.13 -30.30
C ALA A 117 8.25 30.87 -31.75
N SER A 118 7.36 31.21 -32.67
CA SER A 118 7.61 31.21 -34.13
C SER A 118 8.70 32.22 -34.54
N THR A 119 8.78 33.34 -33.83
CA THR A 119 9.81 34.38 -34.01
C THR A 119 10.13 35.07 -32.68
N GLY A 120 11.22 35.82 -32.66
CA GLY A 120 11.64 36.57 -31.48
C GLY A 120 12.11 35.66 -30.34
N SER A 121 11.93 36.10 -29.09
CA SER A 121 12.35 35.34 -27.92
C SER A 121 11.35 35.42 -26.78
N TRP A 122 11.16 34.31 -26.07
CA TRP A 122 10.40 34.25 -24.82
C TRP A 122 11.33 34.40 -23.61
N SER A 123 10.98 35.30 -22.71
CA SER A 123 11.55 35.44 -21.37
C SER A 123 10.39 35.76 -20.42
N GLU A 124 9.90 34.74 -19.71
CA GLU A 124 8.70 34.84 -18.86
C GLU A 124 8.65 36.13 -18.03
N PRO A 125 7.54 36.90 -18.07
CA PRO A 125 6.28 36.64 -18.77
C PRO A 125 6.20 37.19 -20.21
N ASN A 126 7.31 37.63 -20.81
CA ASN A 126 7.30 38.41 -22.05
C ASN A 126 7.75 37.62 -23.28
N TRP A 127 6.97 37.71 -24.36
CA TRP A 127 7.35 37.34 -25.71
C TRP A 127 7.72 38.61 -26.49
N THR A 128 9.02 38.78 -26.75
CA THR A 128 9.52 39.86 -27.59
C THR A 128 9.42 39.44 -29.06
N VAL A 129 8.31 39.79 -29.72
CA VAL A 129 8.02 39.45 -31.13
C VAL A 129 8.94 40.23 -32.07
N GLY A 130 9.14 41.53 -31.80
CA GLY A 130 9.96 42.42 -32.62
C GLY A 130 9.12 43.19 -33.64
N THR A 131 9.35 42.95 -34.93
CA THR A 131 8.66 43.67 -36.01
C THR A 131 7.68 42.76 -36.74
N LEU A 132 6.43 43.22 -36.90
CA LEU A 132 5.41 42.57 -37.72
C LEU A 132 5.17 43.39 -38.98
N THR A 133 5.32 42.75 -40.14
CA THR A 133 4.95 43.34 -41.43
C THR A 133 3.46 43.17 -41.71
N SER A 134 2.94 43.91 -42.69
CA SER A 134 1.52 43.91 -43.04
C SER A 134 1.01 42.49 -43.36
N GLY A 135 -0.01 42.05 -42.63
CA GLY A 135 -0.60 40.71 -42.73
C GLY A 135 0.21 39.58 -42.10
N GLN A 136 1.33 39.87 -41.46
CA GLN A 136 2.15 38.85 -40.81
C GLN A 136 1.46 38.35 -39.54
N ILE A 137 1.37 37.03 -39.42
CA ILE A 137 0.85 36.33 -38.26
C ILE A 137 2.00 35.56 -37.63
N GLU A 138 2.23 35.81 -36.34
CA GLU A 138 3.21 35.07 -35.55
C GLU A 138 2.51 34.43 -34.36
N THR A 139 3.07 33.34 -33.88
CA THR A 139 2.50 32.56 -32.76
C THR A 139 3.53 32.21 -31.69
N ILE A 140 3.07 32.07 -30.46
CA ILE A 140 3.79 31.37 -29.39
C ILE A 140 2.88 30.30 -28.78
N THR A 141 3.47 29.13 -28.49
CA THR A 141 2.81 28.03 -27.79
C THR A 141 3.44 27.85 -26.43
N ILE A 142 2.66 27.97 -25.36
CA ILE A 142 3.11 27.85 -23.97
C ILE A 142 2.42 26.63 -23.35
N LYS A 143 3.21 25.66 -22.90
CA LYS A 143 2.72 24.48 -22.19
C LYS A 143 2.92 24.66 -20.70
N ALA A 144 1.88 24.45 -19.90
CA ALA A 144 1.91 24.52 -18.44
C ALA A 144 1.33 23.24 -17.82
N ILE A 145 1.86 22.85 -16.67
CA ILE A 145 1.30 21.81 -15.80
C ILE A 145 0.39 22.47 -14.76
N VAL A 146 -0.71 21.81 -14.43
CA VAL A 146 -1.64 22.22 -13.38
C VAL A 146 -1.07 21.80 -12.02
N ASN A 147 -0.92 22.76 -11.11
CA ASN A 147 -0.49 22.49 -9.75
C ASN A 147 -1.69 22.02 -8.90
N PRO A 148 -1.46 21.25 -7.83
CA PRO A 148 -2.53 20.87 -6.91
C PRO A 148 -3.29 22.06 -6.33
N MET A 149 -4.62 21.95 -6.24
CA MET A 149 -5.47 23.00 -5.68
C MET A 149 -5.41 23.01 -4.15
N THR A 150 -5.46 24.19 -3.56
CA THR A 150 -5.58 24.36 -2.10
C THR A 150 -7.03 24.46 -1.66
N GLY A 151 -7.40 23.89 -0.51
CA GLY A 151 -8.75 23.96 0.08
C GLY A 151 -9.59 22.71 -0.23
N THR A 152 -10.92 22.82 -0.18
CA THR A 152 -11.86 21.68 -0.38
C THR A 152 -12.70 21.77 -1.66
N ALA A 153 -12.37 22.69 -2.57
CA ALA A 153 -13.13 22.88 -3.80
C ALA A 153 -12.76 21.82 -4.84
N VAL A 154 -13.73 21.07 -5.35
CA VAL A 154 -13.55 20.04 -6.40
C VAL A 154 -13.26 20.61 -7.81
N SER A 155 -13.46 21.92 -8.00
CA SER A 155 -13.09 22.60 -9.25
C SER A 155 -12.82 24.10 -9.05
N SER A 156 -12.03 24.68 -9.93
CA SER A 156 -11.72 26.12 -9.94
C SER A 156 -11.63 26.67 -11.36
N SER A 157 -12.29 27.80 -11.61
CA SER A 157 -12.23 28.47 -12.92
C SER A 157 -11.09 29.48 -12.95
N LEU A 158 -10.17 29.31 -13.90
CA LEU A 158 -9.08 30.25 -14.16
C LEU A 158 -9.28 30.97 -15.49
N THR A 159 -8.83 32.22 -15.55
CA THR A 159 -8.77 33.00 -16.80
C THR A 159 -7.35 33.46 -17.02
N ASN A 160 -6.79 33.10 -18.17
CA ASN A 160 -5.47 33.53 -18.58
C ASN A 160 -5.61 34.64 -19.63
N THR A 161 -5.00 35.81 -19.39
CA THR A 161 -5.15 37.01 -20.23
C THR A 161 -3.80 37.55 -20.65
N VAL A 162 -3.63 37.78 -21.95
CA VAL A 162 -2.44 38.46 -22.49
C VAL A 162 -2.67 39.95 -22.67
N THR A 163 -1.57 40.68 -22.71
CA THR A 163 -1.55 42.09 -23.11
C THR A 163 -0.45 42.30 -24.14
N ASN A 164 -0.60 43.30 -24.99
CA ASN A 164 0.41 43.69 -25.97
C ASN A 164 0.86 45.14 -25.78
N THR A 165 2.10 45.41 -26.17
CA THR A 165 2.66 46.75 -26.31
C THR A 165 3.45 46.86 -27.61
N GLN A 166 3.51 48.08 -28.15
CA GLN A 166 4.21 48.46 -29.37
C GLN A 166 4.50 49.97 -29.36
N ASP A 167 5.25 50.49 -30.32
CA ASP A 167 5.53 51.93 -30.45
C ASP A 167 4.62 52.68 -31.43
N GLN A 168 3.66 51.99 -32.03
CA GLN A 168 2.58 52.58 -32.82
C GLN A 168 1.26 52.67 -32.05
N GLU A 169 0.45 53.68 -32.36
CA GLU A 169 -0.93 53.76 -31.87
C GLU A 169 -1.77 52.68 -32.56
N ASP A 170 -2.39 51.82 -31.74
CA ASP A 170 -3.36 50.83 -32.17
C ASP A 170 -4.74 51.25 -31.65
N SER A 171 -5.64 51.55 -32.58
CA SER A 171 -7.01 51.96 -32.26
C SER A 171 -7.95 50.79 -31.94
N ASN A 172 -7.44 49.55 -31.95
CA ASN A 172 -8.21 48.31 -31.74
C ASN A 172 -9.44 48.28 -32.64
N LYS A 173 -9.22 48.41 -33.95
CA LYS A 173 -10.31 48.44 -34.94
C LYS A 173 -10.84 47.03 -35.17
N THR A 174 -9.95 46.03 -35.12
CA THR A 174 -10.33 44.63 -35.02
C THR A 174 -10.24 44.20 -33.57
N THR A 175 -11.36 43.75 -32.99
CA THR A 175 -11.43 43.31 -31.60
C THR A 175 -10.48 42.14 -31.31
N ASP A 176 -9.65 42.30 -30.28
CA ASP A 176 -8.83 41.23 -29.71
C ASP A 176 -9.66 40.16 -28.97
N ALA A 177 -9.12 38.94 -28.91
CA ALA A 177 -9.57 37.89 -27.99
C ALA A 177 -8.41 37.46 -27.06
N PRO A 178 -7.95 38.33 -26.15
CA PRO A 178 -6.70 38.12 -25.42
C PRO A 178 -6.83 37.16 -24.23
N SER A 179 -8.04 36.71 -23.93
CA SER A 179 -8.34 35.92 -22.74
C SER A 179 -8.94 34.57 -23.09
N VAL A 180 -8.55 33.54 -22.35
CA VAL A 180 -9.21 32.22 -22.36
C VAL A 180 -9.49 31.77 -20.93
N SER A 181 -10.68 31.21 -20.71
CA SER A 181 -11.08 30.63 -19.44
C SER A 181 -11.19 29.12 -19.55
N PHE A 182 -10.80 28.42 -18.49
CA PHE A 182 -10.85 26.97 -18.37
C PHE A 182 -11.06 26.59 -16.89
N ASN A 183 -11.56 25.39 -16.64
CA ASN A 183 -11.70 24.85 -15.30
C ASN A 183 -10.55 23.90 -14.99
N ILE A 184 -10.02 24.01 -13.78
CA ILE A 184 -9.20 22.97 -13.17
C ILE A 184 -10.15 22.05 -12.41
N LEU A 185 -9.99 20.75 -12.60
CA LEU A 185 -10.65 19.69 -11.84
C LEU A 185 -9.63 19.10 -10.87
N ARG A 186 -10.05 18.89 -9.63
CA ARG A 186 -9.26 18.22 -8.61
C ARG A 186 -9.13 16.72 -8.92
N ASP A 187 -8.03 16.14 -8.48
CA ASP A 187 -7.70 14.71 -8.50
C ASP A 187 -6.85 14.47 -7.24
N THR A 188 -7.52 14.16 -6.14
CA THR A 188 -6.93 14.18 -4.78
C THR A 188 -5.86 13.11 -4.61
N ASP A 189 -6.08 11.92 -5.13
CA ASP A 189 -5.18 10.77 -5.03
C ASP A 189 -4.20 10.63 -6.22
N ALA A 190 -4.38 11.46 -7.25
CA ALA A 190 -3.57 11.53 -8.47
C ALA A 190 -3.63 10.27 -9.34
N ASP A 191 -4.78 9.58 -9.37
CA ASP A 191 -4.98 8.37 -10.16
C ASP A 191 -5.44 8.64 -11.61
N GLY A 192 -5.81 9.89 -11.91
CA GLY A 192 -6.23 10.37 -13.22
C GLY A 192 -7.73 10.41 -13.44
N VAL A 193 -8.53 10.03 -12.44
CA VAL A 193 -9.95 10.35 -12.33
C VAL A 193 -10.06 11.63 -11.50
N ALA A 194 -10.98 12.52 -11.89
CA ALA A 194 -11.16 13.77 -11.13
C ALA A 194 -12.24 13.57 -10.07
N ASP A 195 -12.10 14.16 -8.88
CA ASP A 195 -13.03 14.02 -7.73
C ASP A 195 -14.52 14.23 -8.09
N VAL A 196 -14.79 15.03 -9.13
CA VAL A 196 -16.17 15.24 -9.62
C VAL A 196 -16.81 13.99 -10.26
N ASN A 197 -15.98 13.02 -10.65
CA ASN A 197 -16.33 11.76 -11.30
C ASN A 197 -15.79 10.54 -10.54
N ASP A 198 -14.89 10.75 -9.59
CA ASP A 198 -14.43 9.76 -8.64
C ASP A 198 -15.52 9.50 -7.58
N ILE A 199 -15.49 8.32 -6.97
CA ILE A 199 -16.39 7.92 -5.88
C ILE A 199 -15.62 7.47 -4.63
N ASP A 200 -14.30 7.50 -4.67
CA ASP A 200 -13.30 7.11 -3.67
C ASP A 200 -12.12 8.10 -3.81
N ASP A 201 -12.36 9.37 -3.47
CA ASP A 201 -11.50 10.52 -3.82
C ASP A 201 -10.05 10.39 -3.30
N ASP A 202 -9.81 9.62 -2.24
CA ASP A 202 -8.49 9.38 -1.64
C ASP A 202 -7.94 7.95 -1.84
N ASN A 203 -8.71 7.11 -2.55
CA ASN A 203 -8.35 5.76 -3.00
C ASN A 203 -7.92 4.83 -1.87
N ASP A 204 -8.60 4.99 -0.76
CA ASP A 204 -8.48 4.16 0.41
C ASP A 204 -9.35 2.88 0.25
N GLY A 205 -10.32 2.89 -0.67
CA GLY A 205 -11.21 1.77 -0.99
C GLY A 205 -12.58 1.87 -0.36
N ILE A 206 -12.84 2.92 0.40
CA ILE A 206 -14.11 3.30 0.97
C ILE A 206 -14.78 4.26 -0.01
N LEU A 207 -16.10 4.29 0.00
CA LEU A 207 -16.82 5.18 -0.91
C LEU A 207 -17.04 6.52 -0.20
N ASP A 208 -16.93 7.65 -0.90
CA ASP A 208 -17.20 8.97 -0.30
C ASP A 208 -18.61 9.05 0.29
N THR A 209 -19.55 8.27 -0.26
CA THR A 209 -20.93 8.19 0.24
C THR A 209 -21.06 7.49 1.60
N VAL A 210 -20.06 6.70 2.00
CA VAL A 210 -19.93 6.01 3.28
C VAL A 210 -19.23 6.92 4.31
N GLU A 211 -18.15 7.60 3.92
CA GLU A 211 -17.40 8.52 4.79
C GLU A 211 -18.15 9.84 5.02
N GLY A 212 -18.66 10.39 3.92
CA GLY A 212 -19.32 11.68 3.90
C GLY A 212 -18.36 12.85 4.10
N SER A 213 -18.93 14.01 4.43
CA SER A 213 -18.20 15.28 4.52
C SER A 213 -18.00 15.77 5.96
N ASN A 214 -18.09 14.85 6.94
CA ASN A 214 -17.76 15.19 8.32
C ASN A 214 -16.24 15.25 8.48
N ASP A 215 -15.79 15.76 9.62
CA ASP A 215 -14.39 15.85 10.02
C ASP A 215 -14.38 15.43 11.49
N ILE A 216 -14.12 14.14 11.74
CA ILE A 216 -14.34 13.52 13.06
C ILE A 216 -13.27 13.92 14.06
N ASP A 217 -12.01 13.98 13.64
CA ASP A 217 -10.88 14.34 14.50
C ASP A 217 -10.65 15.87 14.58
N ASN A 218 -11.30 16.65 13.70
CA ASN A 218 -11.23 18.12 13.58
C ASN A 218 -9.88 18.64 13.09
N ASP A 219 -9.18 17.89 12.25
CA ASP A 219 -7.92 18.32 11.64
C ASP A 219 -8.11 19.25 10.41
N GLY A 220 -9.36 19.36 9.93
CA GLY A 220 -9.77 20.21 8.81
C GLY A 220 -9.82 19.48 7.46
N ILE A 221 -9.60 18.17 7.44
CA ILE A 221 -9.76 17.28 6.29
C ILE A 221 -11.11 16.55 6.46
N PRO A 222 -12.00 16.58 5.45
CA PRO A 222 -13.20 15.76 5.50
C PRO A 222 -12.86 14.26 5.43
N ASN A 223 -13.61 13.44 6.14
CA ASN A 223 -13.46 11.98 6.20
C ASN A 223 -13.39 11.25 4.85
N SER A 224 -13.93 11.80 3.76
CA SER A 224 -13.84 11.24 2.39
C SER A 224 -12.47 11.46 1.73
N LEU A 225 -11.57 12.14 2.46
CA LEU A 225 -10.27 12.60 1.98
C LEU A 225 -9.22 12.42 3.08
N ASP A 226 -9.61 11.77 4.18
CA ASP A 226 -8.85 11.59 5.39
C ASP A 226 -8.56 10.10 5.57
N LEU A 227 -7.30 9.75 5.51
CA LEU A 227 -6.82 8.38 5.55
C LEU A 227 -6.75 7.78 6.98
N ASP A 228 -7.09 8.57 8.01
CA ASP A 228 -7.13 8.23 9.44
C ASP A 228 -8.22 9.12 10.10
N SER A 229 -9.48 8.89 9.73
CA SER A 229 -10.65 9.75 10.01
C SER A 229 -10.86 10.10 11.48
N ASP A 230 -10.40 9.26 12.40
CA ASP A 230 -10.53 9.49 13.85
C ASP A 230 -9.20 9.84 14.55
N GLY A 231 -8.10 9.88 13.81
CA GLY A 231 -6.78 10.32 14.25
C GLY A 231 -6.14 9.40 15.29
N ASP A 232 -6.51 8.12 15.32
CA ASP A 232 -5.98 7.14 16.28
C ASP A 232 -4.64 6.51 15.83
N GLY A 233 -4.26 6.75 14.58
CA GLY A 233 -3.02 6.27 13.95
C GLY A 233 -3.17 4.94 13.22
N CYS A 234 -4.37 4.37 13.14
CA CYS A 234 -4.70 3.28 12.24
C CYS A 234 -5.31 3.83 10.94
N PRO A 235 -4.90 3.34 9.76
CA PRO A 235 -5.50 3.83 8.52
C PRO A 235 -6.92 3.31 8.33
N ASP A 236 -7.80 4.16 7.81
CA ASP A 236 -9.21 3.84 7.51
C ASP A 236 -9.34 2.57 6.68
N THR A 237 -8.48 2.37 5.68
CA THR A 237 -8.40 1.12 4.88
C THR A 237 -8.21 -0.16 5.69
N ILE A 238 -7.47 -0.10 6.80
CA ILE A 238 -7.23 -1.24 7.68
C ILE A 238 -8.46 -1.47 8.55
N GLU A 239 -9.05 -0.38 9.02
CA GLU A 239 -10.21 -0.38 9.90
C GLU A 239 -11.52 -0.74 9.21
N ALA A 240 -11.63 -0.41 7.93
CA ALA A 240 -12.69 -0.83 7.03
C ALA A 240 -12.54 -2.29 6.57
N GLY A 241 -11.39 -2.93 6.81
CA GLY A 241 -11.14 -4.31 6.43
C GLY A 241 -11.04 -4.49 4.92
N ILE A 242 -10.45 -3.52 4.21
CA ILE A 242 -10.38 -3.50 2.75
C ILE A 242 -9.59 -4.71 2.21
N PRO A 243 -10.19 -5.57 1.36
CA PRO A 243 -9.52 -6.71 0.77
C PRO A 243 -8.73 -6.31 -0.48
N ALA A 244 -7.71 -5.46 -0.33
CA ALA A 244 -6.86 -4.98 -1.41
C ALA A 244 -5.36 -5.10 -1.07
N VAL A 245 -4.51 -5.07 -2.11
CA VAL A 245 -3.07 -4.80 -1.90
C VAL A 245 -2.91 -3.32 -1.59
N LEU A 246 -2.26 -2.99 -0.48
CA LEU A 246 -2.10 -1.61 0.00
C LEU A 246 -0.68 -1.06 -0.24
N THR A 247 -0.56 0.27 -0.23
CA THR A 247 0.70 0.98 -0.48
C THR A 247 1.58 1.06 0.78
N ASN A 248 2.76 0.43 0.74
CA ASN A 248 3.68 0.35 1.88
C ASN A 248 4.57 1.60 2.08
N THR A 249 4.32 2.69 1.34
CA THR A 249 5.04 3.96 1.48
C THR A 249 4.24 4.95 2.30
N ASN A 250 4.92 5.93 2.88
CA ASN A 250 4.34 7.10 3.52
C ASN A 250 3.45 7.87 2.53
N VAL A 251 2.15 7.53 2.49
CA VAL A 251 1.14 8.26 1.72
C VAL A 251 0.69 9.47 2.52
N THR A 252 0.40 10.55 1.82
CA THR A 252 0.08 11.84 2.43
C THR A 252 -1.41 11.89 2.71
N ASN A 253 -1.78 12.23 3.94
CA ASN A 253 -3.16 12.47 4.31
C ASN A 253 -3.70 13.78 3.69
N GLY A 254 -4.87 13.72 3.05
CA GLY A 254 -5.53 14.84 2.38
C GLY A 254 -4.71 15.57 1.29
N TYR A 255 -5.06 16.84 1.06
CA TYR A 255 -4.60 17.59 -0.11
C TYR A 255 -3.12 17.98 -0.12
N GLY A 256 -2.45 17.77 -1.27
CA GLY A 256 -1.03 18.05 -1.49
C GLY A 256 -0.48 19.43 -1.06
N THR A 257 0.81 19.44 -0.70
CA THR A 257 1.73 20.57 -0.38
C THR A 257 1.30 21.67 0.61
N ASN A 258 0.09 21.63 1.18
CA ASN A 258 -0.35 22.62 2.15
C ASN A 258 0.31 22.41 3.52
N THR A 259 1.54 22.89 3.65
CA THR A 259 2.33 22.87 4.90
C THR A 259 1.80 23.81 5.99
N SER A 260 0.69 24.51 5.75
CA SER A 260 0.26 25.65 6.58
C SER A 260 -0.68 25.25 7.73
N ASN A 261 -1.36 24.10 7.59
CA ASN A 261 -2.23 23.52 8.62
C ASN A 261 -1.82 22.10 9.06
N ASN A 262 -0.91 21.45 8.34
CA ASN A 262 0.01 20.39 8.78
C ASN A 262 -0.48 19.38 9.85
N THR A 263 -1.55 18.64 9.55
CA THR A 263 -1.66 17.20 9.86
C THR A 263 -1.26 16.40 8.62
N ILE A 264 -0.05 16.64 8.08
CA ILE A 264 0.57 15.66 7.18
C ILE A 264 1.03 14.51 8.07
N THR A 265 0.10 13.62 8.42
CA THR A 265 0.38 12.30 8.98
C THR A 265 0.68 11.41 7.79
N ASN A 266 1.88 10.84 7.77
CA ASN A 266 2.16 9.78 6.80
C ASN A 266 1.57 8.50 7.36
N VAL A 267 0.45 8.07 6.80
CA VAL A 267 -0.25 6.87 7.26
C VAL A 267 0.19 5.70 6.37
N THR A 268 0.77 4.65 6.94
CA THR A 268 1.33 3.54 6.13
C THR A 268 0.25 2.53 5.79
N ASN A 269 0.21 2.03 4.55
CA ASN A 269 -0.83 1.13 4.05
C ASN A 269 -2.23 1.78 4.09
N ALA A 270 -2.30 3.08 3.84
CA ALA A 270 -3.55 3.84 3.93
C ALA A 270 -4.26 4.04 2.58
N VAL A 271 -3.69 3.58 1.48
CA VAL A 271 -4.33 3.64 0.15
C VAL A 271 -4.11 2.35 -0.61
N ILE A 272 -4.96 2.10 -1.58
CA ILE A 272 -4.89 0.96 -2.48
C ILE A 272 -3.66 1.11 -3.41
N ASN A 273 -2.99 -0.02 -3.64
CA ASN A 273 -1.96 -0.09 -4.67
C ASN A 273 -2.63 -0.30 -6.03
N ILE A 274 -2.83 0.79 -6.79
CA ILE A 274 -3.47 0.77 -8.11
C ILE A 274 -2.71 -0.03 -9.17
N THR A 275 -1.42 -0.33 -8.96
CA THR A 275 -0.66 -1.21 -9.88
C THR A 275 -1.14 -2.66 -9.78
N ASN A 276 -1.52 -3.09 -8.57
CA ASN A 276 -2.05 -4.43 -8.32
C ASN A 276 -3.57 -4.49 -8.41
N ASN A 277 -4.25 -3.37 -8.19
CA ASN A 277 -5.70 -3.24 -8.22
C ASN A 277 -6.07 -2.05 -9.13
N PRO A 278 -6.08 -2.22 -10.46
CA PRO A 278 -6.41 -1.13 -11.37
C PRO A 278 -7.78 -0.53 -11.06
N ILE A 279 -7.90 0.78 -11.28
CA ILE A 279 -9.12 1.56 -11.11
C ILE A 279 -9.96 1.59 -12.39
N GLY A 280 -11.26 1.82 -12.21
CA GLY A 280 -12.23 2.01 -13.29
C GLY A 280 -12.28 3.45 -13.81
N SER A 281 -13.36 3.75 -14.53
CA SER A 281 -13.73 5.11 -14.94
C SER A 281 -14.36 5.91 -13.80
N ASN A 282 -14.77 5.23 -12.73
CA ASN A 282 -15.35 5.81 -11.51
C ASN A 282 -14.35 5.99 -10.36
N GLY A 283 -13.05 5.74 -10.57
CA GLY A 283 -11.99 5.95 -9.57
C GLY A 283 -11.83 4.82 -8.54
N LEU A 284 -12.91 4.14 -8.15
CA LEU A 284 -12.80 2.98 -7.25
C LEU A 284 -12.01 1.81 -7.88
N ALA A 285 -11.18 1.15 -7.07
CA ALA A 285 -10.45 -0.04 -7.47
C ALA A 285 -11.39 -1.17 -7.98
N THR A 286 -11.16 -1.63 -9.20
CA THR A 286 -12.03 -2.62 -9.88
C THR A 286 -12.18 -3.95 -9.11
N SER A 287 -11.20 -4.30 -8.27
CA SER A 287 -11.26 -5.48 -7.43
C SER A 287 -12.27 -5.37 -6.28
N LEU A 288 -12.70 -4.16 -5.92
CA LEU A 288 -13.57 -3.87 -4.79
C LEU A 288 -15.02 -3.61 -5.20
N GLU A 289 -15.34 -3.61 -6.48
CA GLU A 289 -16.67 -3.26 -6.98
C GLU A 289 -17.34 -4.37 -7.81
N THR A 290 -18.61 -4.15 -8.14
CA THR A 290 -19.41 -5.07 -8.97
C THR A 290 -19.59 -4.58 -10.40
N ASN A 291 -19.42 -3.28 -10.64
CA ASN A 291 -19.53 -2.63 -11.94
C ASN A 291 -18.85 -1.25 -11.91
N ASP A 292 -18.20 -0.87 -13.00
CA ASP A 292 -17.52 0.42 -13.16
C ASP A 292 -18.54 1.53 -13.51
N THR A 293 -19.35 1.95 -12.54
CA THR A 293 -20.29 3.07 -12.68
C THR A 293 -20.35 3.91 -11.41
N SER A 294 -20.80 5.16 -11.53
CA SER A 294 -20.99 6.10 -10.40
C SER A 294 -22.09 5.69 -9.40
N THR A 295 -22.74 4.54 -9.59
CA THR A 295 -23.77 3.99 -8.68
C THR A 295 -23.42 2.62 -8.16
N THR A 296 -22.14 2.25 -8.26
CA THR A 296 -21.63 0.95 -7.83
C THR A 296 -21.84 0.73 -6.34
N SER A 297 -21.73 -0.54 -5.94
CA SER A 297 -21.62 -0.94 -4.56
C SER A 297 -20.36 -1.76 -4.41
N THR A 298 -19.72 -1.65 -3.25
CA THR A 298 -18.57 -2.49 -2.92
C THR A 298 -18.97 -3.97 -2.89
N ASN A 299 -18.02 -4.84 -3.21
CA ASN A 299 -18.18 -6.30 -3.19
C ASN A 299 -17.66 -6.93 -1.87
N TYR A 300 -17.34 -6.09 -0.89
CA TYR A 300 -16.86 -6.46 0.44
C TYR A 300 -17.73 -5.81 1.53
N THR A 301 -17.66 -6.36 2.74
CA THR A 301 -18.35 -5.79 3.91
C THR A 301 -17.39 -4.89 4.66
N SER A 302 -17.63 -3.58 4.60
CA SER A 302 -16.82 -2.59 5.32
C SER A 302 -17.13 -2.57 6.82
N THR A 303 -16.08 -2.38 7.63
CA THR A 303 -16.18 -2.09 9.07
C THR A 303 -15.90 -0.63 9.41
N TYR A 304 -15.80 0.27 8.43
CA TYR A 304 -15.47 1.70 8.57
C TYR A 304 -16.26 2.36 9.71
N SER A 305 -17.58 2.37 9.61
CA SER A 305 -18.47 3.01 10.61
C SER A 305 -18.37 2.46 12.04
N THR A 306 -17.70 1.31 12.23
CA THR A 306 -17.49 0.69 13.55
C THR A 306 -16.13 1.05 14.14
N TYR A 307 -15.10 1.22 13.32
CA TYR A 307 -13.71 1.35 13.77
C TYR A 307 -13.08 2.68 13.38
N ALA A 308 -13.10 3.05 12.10
CA ALA A 308 -12.49 4.29 11.57
C ALA A 308 -13.11 5.61 12.05
N LEU A 309 -14.18 5.53 12.85
CA LEU A 309 -14.84 6.70 13.45
C LEU A 309 -14.78 6.67 14.99
N ASP A 310 -14.02 5.72 15.57
CA ASP A 310 -13.94 5.46 17.01
C ASP A 310 -12.49 5.40 17.51
N ALA A 311 -11.94 6.58 17.80
CA ALA A 311 -10.57 6.74 18.32
C ALA A 311 -10.29 6.03 19.67
N ALA A 312 -11.28 5.39 20.29
CA ALA A 312 -11.09 4.54 21.46
C ALA A 312 -10.71 3.08 21.12
N THR A 313 -10.93 2.65 19.88
CA THR A 313 -10.85 1.24 19.45
C THR A 313 -9.95 1.06 18.23
N ASN A 314 -8.63 1.07 18.45
CA ASN A 314 -7.66 0.85 17.38
C ASN A 314 -7.64 -0.61 16.88
N VAL A 315 -7.89 -0.82 15.58
CA VAL A 315 -7.89 -2.15 14.95
C VAL A 315 -6.69 -2.44 14.03
N CYS A 316 -5.58 -1.73 14.23
CA CYS A 316 -4.29 -2.01 13.58
C CYS A 316 -3.49 -3.14 14.24
N GLY A 317 -4.16 -4.07 14.92
CA GLY A 317 -3.54 -5.28 15.44
C GLY A 317 -2.92 -6.12 14.33
N VAL A 318 -1.85 -6.83 14.66
CA VAL A 318 -1.10 -7.63 13.70
C VAL A 318 -1.27 -9.09 14.02
N ALA A 319 -1.91 -9.83 13.12
CA ALA A 319 -1.96 -11.28 13.19
C ALA A 319 -0.67 -11.91 12.63
N MET A 320 -0.28 -13.05 13.20
CA MET A 320 0.86 -13.84 12.76
C MET A 320 0.51 -15.33 12.84
N ILE A 321 1.01 -16.13 11.90
CA ILE A 321 0.92 -17.59 11.97
C ILE A 321 1.85 -18.06 13.08
N THR A 322 1.33 -18.79 14.06
CA THR A 322 2.10 -19.17 15.27
C THR A 322 2.27 -20.66 15.42
N GLN A 323 1.38 -21.45 14.81
CA GLN A 323 1.53 -22.88 14.74
C GLN A 323 0.85 -23.44 13.49
N VAL A 324 1.51 -24.41 12.86
CA VAL A 324 0.86 -25.25 11.85
C VAL A 324 1.01 -26.70 12.29
N TYR A 325 -0.09 -27.43 12.33
CA TYR A 325 -0.13 -28.84 12.71
C TYR A 325 -0.68 -29.65 11.55
N GLN A 326 0.09 -30.64 11.10
CA GLN A 326 -0.20 -31.41 9.90
C GLN A 326 0.06 -32.89 10.17
N THR A 327 -1.01 -33.65 10.31
CA THR A 327 -0.96 -35.12 10.38
C THR A 327 -2.03 -35.72 9.47
N ASN A 328 -1.95 -37.02 9.24
CA ASN A 328 -2.96 -37.74 8.44
C ASN A 328 -4.38 -37.65 9.01
N THR A 329 -4.54 -37.38 10.31
CA THR A 329 -5.83 -37.41 11.01
C THR A 329 -6.32 -36.06 11.50
N GLU A 330 -5.41 -35.10 11.71
CA GLU A 330 -5.71 -33.80 12.29
C GLU A 330 -4.83 -32.74 11.64
N ARG A 331 -5.46 -31.64 11.21
CA ARG A 331 -4.81 -30.52 10.53
C ARG A 331 -5.42 -29.22 11.02
N TRP A 332 -4.57 -28.30 11.42
CA TRP A 332 -4.99 -26.96 11.83
C TRP A 332 -3.85 -25.96 11.78
N ILE A 333 -4.24 -24.71 11.65
CA ILE A 333 -3.39 -23.52 11.59
C ILE A 333 -3.83 -22.63 12.75
N GLU A 334 -2.87 -22.14 13.51
CA GLU A 334 -3.08 -21.15 14.55
C GLU A 334 -2.55 -19.80 14.07
N ILE A 335 -3.39 -18.78 14.16
CA ILE A 335 -2.97 -17.38 14.05
C ILE A 335 -3.19 -16.67 15.37
N THR A 336 -2.30 -15.75 15.72
CA THR A 336 -2.33 -15.01 16.97
C THR A 336 -2.19 -13.53 16.68
N ASN A 337 -2.98 -12.70 17.37
CA ASN A 337 -2.70 -11.27 17.41
C ASN A 337 -1.48 -11.00 18.30
N THR A 338 -0.38 -10.57 17.68
CA THR A 338 0.88 -10.31 18.37
C THR A 338 0.94 -8.94 19.02
N ASP A 339 -0.01 -8.07 18.68
CA ASP A 339 -0.10 -6.74 19.26
C ASP A 339 -0.55 -6.80 20.73
N ALA A 340 -0.03 -5.89 21.54
CA ALA A 340 -0.29 -5.85 22.98
C ALA A 340 -1.53 -5.02 23.34
N THR A 341 -2.02 -4.18 22.42
CA THR A 341 -3.10 -3.22 22.66
C THR A 341 -4.17 -3.25 21.59
N ASN A 342 -3.79 -3.45 20.33
CA ASN A 342 -4.66 -3.23 19.18
C ASN A 342 -5.33 -4.53 18.74
N ILE A 343 -6.55 -4.43 18.24
CA ILE A 343 -7.37 -5.56 17.82
C ILE A 343 -7.09 -5.89 16.36
N VAL A 344 -7.17 -7.16 15.94
CA VAL A 344 -7.23 -7.49 14.50
C VAL A 344 -8.69 -7.49 14.08
N ALA A 345 -9.08 -6.62 13.15
CA ALA A 345 -10.45 -6.51 12.66
C ALA A 345 -10.96 -7.82 12.03
N PRO A 346 -12.29 -8.10 12.05
CA PRO A 346 -12.89 -9.17 11.26
C PRO A 346 -12.48 -9.05 9.78
N ASN A 347 -12.23 -10.19 9.14
CA ASN A 347 -11.80 -10.33 7.74
C ASN A 347 -10.45 -9.70 7.37
N ALA A 348 -9.72 -9.07 8.29
CA ALA A 348 -8.40 -8.49 8.03
C ALA A 348 -7.25 -9.52 8.04
N ALA A 349 -7.50 -10.73 8.55
CA ALA A 349 -6.55 -11.83 8.62
C ALA A 349 -7.09 -13.04 7.86
N ILE A 350 -6.61 -13.21 6.63
CA ILE A 350 -7.03 -14.26 5.70
C ILE A 350 -5.90 -15.26 5.50
N ILE A 351 -6.15 -16.53 5.79
CA ILE A 351 -5.27 -17.62 5.42
C ILE A 351 -5.45 -17.95 3.95
N ALA A 352 -4.39 -17.79 3.16
CA ALA A 352 -4.29 -18.22 1.78
C ALA A 352 -3.42 -19.47 1.68
N LEU A 353 -3.99 -20.51 1.09
CA LEU A 353 -3.42 -21.85 1.06
C LEU A 353 -2.83 -22.14 -0.32
N PHE A 354 -1.51 -22.35 -0.41
CA PHE A 354 -0.83 -22.66 -1.67
C PHE A 354 -0.32 -24.09 -1.65
N LYS A 355 -1.10 -24.98 -2.28
CA LYS A 355 -0.82 -26.41 -2.28
C LYS A 355 0.28 -26.80 -3.27
N ASN A 356 1.26 -27.60 -2.85
CA ASN A 356 2.31 -28.21 -3.69
C ASN A 356 3.12 -27.18 -4.51
N THR A 357 3.50 -26.07 -3.88
CA THR A 357 4.26 -24.96 -4.47
C THR A 357 5.51 -24.62 -3.65
N SER A 358 6.50 -23.93 -4.20
CA SER A 358 7.67 -23.52 -3.41
C SER A 358 8.16 -22.14 -3.78
N GLY A 359 8.68 -21.40 -2.80
CA GLY A 359 9.27 -20.08 -3.03
C GLY A 359 8.21 -19.01 -3.27
N ASP A 360 8.47 -18.13 -4.23
CA ASP A 360 7.56 -17.04 -4.60
C ASP A 360 6.26 -17.56 -5.22
N GLN A 361 5.11 -17.06 -4.74
CA GLN A 361 3.78 -17.46 -5.18
C GLN A 361 3.03 -16.36 -5.95
N THR A 362 3.72 -15.32 -6.42
CA THR A 362 3.09 -14.18 -7.13
C THR A 362 2.20 -14.62 -8.31
N ASP A 363 2.56 -15.69 -9.01
CA ASP A 363 1.82 -16.20 -10.18
C ASP A 363 0.94 -17.44 -9.86
N ASN A 364 0.88 -17.86 -8.60
CA ASN A 364 0.12 -19.04 -8.19
C ASN A 364 -1.20 -18.62 -7.54
N THR A 365 -2.27 -19.34 -7.86
CA THR A 365 -3.58 -19.11 -7.25
C THR A 365 -3.72 -19.96 -5.98
N PRO A 366 -4.07 -19.37 -4.83
CA PRO A 366 -4.39 -20.14 -3.64
C PRO A 366 -5.53 -21.13 -3.89
N THR A 367 -5.42 -22.34 -3.34
CA THR A 367 -6.47 -23.36 -3.42
C THR A 367 -7.66 -23.06 -2.53
N ALA A 368 -7.47 -22.25 -1.49
CA ALA A 368 -8.53 -21.84 -0.58
C ALA A 368 -8.14 -20.58 0.22
N PHE A 369 -9.18 -19.92 0.72
CA PHE A 369 -9.10 -18.76 1.60
C PHE A 369 -9.95 -18.99 2.84
N ILE A 370 -9.42 -18.68 4.02
CA ILE A 370 -10.16 -18.73 5.28
C ILE A 370 -9.90 -17.45 6.05
N SER A 371 -10.95 -16.64 6.26
CA SER A 371 -10.86 -15.37 6.96
C SER A 371 -11.24 -15.49 8.43
N ASN A 372 -10.67 -14.64 9.29
CA ASN A 372 -11.15 -14.48 10.66
C ASN A 372 -12.55 -13.82 10.65
N THR A 373 -13.61 -14.58 10.96
CA THR A 373 -14.97 -14.02 10.94
C THR A 373 -15.27 -13.07 12.11
N ASN A 374 -14.47 -13.14 13.17
CA ASN A 374 -14.54 -12.28 14.33
C ASN A 374 -13.21 -11.58 14.55
N ALA A 375 -13.24 -10.48 15.31
CA ALA A 375 -12.05 -9.79 15.75
C ALA A 375 -11.16 -10.70 16.62
N ILE A 376 -9.84 -10.50 16.54
CA ILE A 376 -8.85 -11.20 17.39
C ILE A 376 -8.27 -10.17 18.35
N ASN A 377 -8.63 -10.27 19.63
CA ASN A 377 -8.17 -9.33 20.65
C ASN A 377 -6.66 -9.49 20.91
N PRO A 378 -5.99 -8.48 21.52
CA PRO A 378 -4.58 -8.56 21.88
C PRO A 378 -4.20 -9.86 22.60
N GLY A 379 -3.22 -10.57 22.07
CA GLY A 379 -2.73 -11.84 22.62
C GLY A 379 -3.66 -13.06 22.46
N GLU A 380 -4.85 -12.90 21.90
CA GLU A 380 -5.74 -14.03 21.60
C GLU A 380 -5.32 -14.76 20.32
N SER A 381 -5.71 -16.03 20.22
CA SER A 381 -5.42 -16.89 19.06
C SER A 381 -6.70 -17.45 18.46
N LEU A 382 -6.67 -17.62 17.15
CA LEU A 382 -7.72 -18.24 16.36
C LEU A 382 -7.16 -19.51 15.71
N LEU A 383 -7.82 -20.63 15.96
CA LEU A 383 -7.55 -21.90 15.30
C LEU A 383 -8.41 -22.02 14.04
N ILE A 384 -7.82 -22.49 12.95
CA ILE A 384 -8.48 -22.80 11.68
C ILE A 384 -8.19 -24.27 11.39
N SER A 385 -9.22 -25.11 11.38
CA SER A 385 -9.03 -26.57 11.44
C SER A 385 -9.89 -27.33 10.43
N ALA A 386 -9.40 -28.48 9.94
CA ALA A 386 -10.16 -29.37 9.06
C ALA A 386 -11.33 -30.06 9.77
N GLY A 387 -11.26 -30.13 11.10
CA GLY A 387 -12.20 -30.74 12.01
C GLY A 387 -11.87 -30.31 13.44
N THR A 388 -12.75 -30.61 14.39
CA THR A 388 -12.60 -30.09 15.77
C THR A 388 -11.29 -30.52 16.43
N VAL A 389 -10.49 -29.53 16.81
CA VAL A 389 -9.26 -29.74 17.57
C VAL A 389 -9.61 -30.15 19.00
N SER A 390 -9.24 -31.37 19.37
CA SER A 390 -9.64 -31.96 20.65
C SER A 390 -8.76 -31.53 21.83
N ASN A 391 -7.50 -31.17 21.58
CA ASN A 391 -6.51 -30.77 22.59
C ASN A 391 -6.18 -29.27 22.54
N LYS A 392 -7.20 -28.43 22.35
CA LYS A 392 -7.06 -26.97 22.46
C LYS A 392 -7.43 -26.46 23.85
N LEU A 393 -7.09 -25.22 24.15
CA LEU A 393 -7.63 -24.55 25.34
C LEU A 393 -9.14 -24.39 25.26
N SER A 394 -9.82 -24.45 26.41
CA SER A 394 -11.27 -24.28 26.46
C SER A 394 -11.75 -22.90 26.01
N THR A 395 -10.87 -21.90 26.08
CA THR A 395 -11.13 -20.51 25.65
C THR A 395 -10.73 -20.27 24.19
N ALA A 396 -10.16 -21.26 23.50
CA ALA A 396 -9.66 -21.09 22.15
C ALA A 396 -10.80 -20.95 21.14
N SER A 397 -10.77 -19.85 20.40
CA SER A 397 -11.62 -19.64 19.22
C SER A 397 -11.19 -20.60 18.10
N GLU A 398 -12.17 -21.19 17.41
CA GLU A 398 -11.91 -22.12 16.31
C GLU A 398 -12.92 -21.89 15.17
N ILE A 399 -12.41 -21.84 13.95
CA ILE A 399 -13.15 -21.95 12.70
C ILE A 399 -12.88 -23.34 12.14
N VAL A 400 -13.93 -24.14 11.96
CA VAL A 400 -13.84 -25.44 11.31
C VAL A 400 -14.13 -25.26 9.81
N ASP A 401 -13.11 -25.49 8.99
CA ASP A 401 -13.16 -25.34 7.54
C ASP A 401 -12.54 -26.56 6.84
N THR A 402 -13.32 -27.25 6.02
CA THR A 402 -12.88 -28.45 5.32
C THR A 402 -11.86 -28.18 4.21
N ASN A 403 -11.53 -26.93 3.89
CA ASN A 403 -10.47 -26.63 2.93
C ASN A 403 -9.07 -26.83 3.52
N VAL A 404 -8.95 -26.97 4.85
CA VAL A 404 -7.70 -27.38 5.53
C VAL A 404 -7.47 -28.90 5.38
N THR A 405 -7.98 -29.53 4.32
CA THR A 405 -8.09 -31.00 4.22
C THR A 405 -6.81 -31.68 3.77
N ASP A 406 -5.91 -31.03 3.02
CA ASP A 406 -4.73 -31.74 2.50
C ASP A 406 -3.60 -30.83 2.00
N PHE A 407 -2.59 -30.65 2.85
CA PHE A 407 -1.25 -30.12 2.57
C PHE A 407 -0.27 -31.29 2.64
N ASP A 408 -0.41 -32.30 1.79
CA ASP A 408 0.21 -33.62 1.92
C ASP A 408 1.58 -33.75 1.22
N ASP A 409 2.32 -32.64 1.04
CA ASP A 409 3.72 -32.71 0.64
C ASP A 409 4.60 -31.61 1.25
N ALA A 410 5.92 -31.82 1.24
CA ALA A 410 6.87 -30.87 1.85
C ALA A 410 6.99 -29.53 1.08
N ASN A 411 6.12 -29.25 0.12
CA ASN A 411 6.11 -28.02 -0.67
C ASN A 411 4.78 -27.29 -0.46
N ASP A 412 4.22 -27.26 0.74
CA ASP A 412 3.09 -26.39 1.00
C ASP A 412 3.54 -25.02 1.52
N ASN A 413 2.87 -23.96 1.06
CA ASN A 413 3.05 -22.61 1.60
C ASN A 413 1.71 -22.11 2.13
N ILE A 414 1.77 -21.45 3.28
CA ILE A 414 0.63 -20.77 3.89
C ILE A 414 1.03 -19.31 4.05
N ALA A 415 0.24 -18.43 3.44
CA ALA A 415 0.36 -17.00 3.65
C ALA A 415 -0.81 -16.51 4.51
N LEU A 416 -0.53 -15.66 5.48
CA LEU A 416 -1.52 -14.80 6.08
C LEU A 416 -1.56 -13.51 5.25
N THR A 417 -2.73 -13.09 4.81
CA THR A 417 -2.92 -11.98 3.85
C THR A 417 -4.19 -11.18 4.18
N ARG A 418 -4.43 -10.10 3.43
CA ARG A 418 -5.64 -9.26 3.54
C ARG A 418 -6.67 -9.53 2.44
N ILE A 419 -6.28 -10.25 1.39
CA ILE A 419 -7.09 -10.41 0.18
C ILE A 419 -7.31 -11.87 -0.19
N SER A 420 -8.51 -12.18 -0.70
CA SER A 420 -8.96 -13.52 -1.06
C SER A 420 -9.01 -13.77 -2.58
N ASN A 421 -8.00 -13.30 -3.30
CA ASN A 421 -7.87 -13.49 -4.76
C ASN A 421 -6.42 -13.81 -5.17
N THR A 422 -6.12 -13.74 -6.47
CA THR A 422 -4.78 -14.06 -7.02
C THR A 422 -3.66 -13.16 -6.48
N ASN A 423 -3.96 -11.96 -5.99
CA ASN A 423 -2.99 -11.05 -5.39
C ASN A 423 -2.67 -11.35 -3.91
N ALA A 424 -3.20 -12.45 -3.36
CA ALA A 424 -2.99 -12.87 -1.97
C ALA A 424 -1.53 -12.89 -1.55
N TRP A 425 -0.64 -13.35 -2.42
CA TRP A 425 0.79 -13.37 -2.13
C TRP A 425 1.39 -11.95 -2.05
N ALA A 426 0.96 -11.03 -2.92
CA ALA A 426 1.41 -9.65 -2.90
C ALA A 426 0.98 -8.91 -1.62
N SER A 427 -0.21 -9.22 -1.10
CA SER A 427 -0.76 -8.65 0.13
C SER A 427 -0.37 -9.39 1.42
N ARG A 428 0.56 -10.36 1.35
CA ARG A 428 0.90 -11.18 2.52
C ARG A 428 1.47 -10.35 3.68
N ILE A 429 1.01 -10.67 4.88
CA ILE A 429 1.45 -10.17 6.17
C ILE A 429 2.54 -11.09 6.71
N ASP A 430 2.33 -12.41 6.62
CA ASP A 430 3.20 -13.44 7.17
C ASP A 430 3.21 -14.69 6.29
N VAL A 431 4.26 -15.50 6.37
CA VAL A 431 4.36 -16.73 5.59
C VAL A 431 5.12 -17.84 6.33
N ILE A 432 4.65 -19.07 6.15
CA ILE A 432 5.37 -20.31 6.42
C ILE A 432 5.40 -21.15 5.15
N ALA A 433 6.51 -21.85 4.94
CA ALA A 433 6.78 -22.67 3.78
C ALA A 433 7.38 -24.01 4.19
N SER A 434 7.33 -24.97 3.27
CA SER A 434 7.99 -26.27 3.41
C SER A 434 7.51 -27.09 4.61
N ILE A 435 6.19 -27.22 4.71
CA ILE A 435 5.53 -27.86 5.86
C ILE A 435 5.55 -29.38 5.65
N GLU A 436 6.35 -30.09 6.45
CA GLU A 436 6.47 -31.54 6.36
C GLU A 436 5.28 -32.29 6.98
N ASP A 437 4.96 -33.47 6.43
CA ASP A 437 3.95 -34.35 6.98
C ASP A 437 4.27 -34.88 8.37
N ASN A 438 3.23 -35.06 9.17
CA ASN A 438 3.30 -35.55 10.55
C ASN A 438 4.22 -34.69 11.40
N THR A 439 4.10 -33.38 11.23
CA THR A 439 4.82 -32.39 12.03
C THR A 439 3.87 -31.35 12.63
N SER A 440 4.40 -30.62 13.60
CA SER A 440 3.87 -29.33 13.97
C SER A 440 4.99 -28.32 14.06
N TYR A 441 4.92 -27.27 13.27
CA TYR A 441 5.84 -26.15 13.33
C TYR A 441 5.29 -25.16 14.34
N VAL A 442 6.07 -24.90 15.39
CA VAL A 442 5.72 -23.97 16.45
C VAL A 442 6.67 -22.80 16.40
N ARG A 443 6.15 -21.58 16.30
CA ARG A 443 6.99 -20.38 16.24
C ARG A 443 7.66 -20.10 17.58
N ILE A 444 8.90 -19.63 17.54
CA ILE A 444 9.67 -19.27 18.73
C ILE A 444 9.18 -17.96 19.34
N ASP A 445 9.33 -17.83 20.65
CA ASP A 445 8.84 -16.70 21.42
C ASP A 445 9.62 -15.39 21.20
N GLU A 446 10.82 -15.44 20.62
CA GLU A 446 11.55 -14.22 20.26
C GLU A 446 11.07 -13.56 18.97
N VAL A 447 10.25 -14.25 18.15
CA VAL A 447 9.67 -13.69 16.92
C VAL A 447 8.40 -12.95 17.32
N SER A 448 8.49 -11.63 17.40
CA SER A 448 7.39 -10.76 17.87
C SER A 448 6.69 -9.99 16.74
N ALA A 449 7.01 -10.29 15.48
CA ALA A 449 6.42 -9.65 14.32
C ALA A 449 6.34 -10.65 13.17
N PRO A 450 5.33 -10.55 12.28
CA PRO A 450 5.20 -11.42 11.14
C PRO A 450 6.33 -11.22 10.13
N ASN A 451 6.59 -12.24 9.32
CA ASN A 451 7.64 -12.23 8.32
C ASN A 451 7.07 -12.50 6.93
N LYS A 452 7.19 -11.54 6.01
CA LYS A 452 6.75 -11.69 4.60
C LYS A 452 7.64 -12.64 3.79
N THR A 453 8.73 -13.16 4.35
CA THR A 453 9.59 -14.16 3.72
C THR A 453 9.78 -15.33 4.67
N ALA A 454 9.53 -16.56 4.20
CA ALA A 454 9.61 -17.71 5.08
C ALA A 454 11.05 -17.91 5.60
N ASP A 455 11.20 -17.95 6.93
CA ASP A 455 12.47 -18.21 7.60
C ASP A 455 12.32 -19.41 8.54
N ALA A 456 12.93 -20.54 8.16
CA ALA A 456 12.90 -21.78 8.95
C ALA A 456 13.56 -21.64 10.33
N THR A 457 14.34 -20.59 10.59
CA THR A 457 14.97 -20.36 11.91
C THR A 457 14.00 -19.82 12.96
N GLU A 458 12.82 -19.34 12.53
CA GLU A 458 11.74 -18.86 13.39
C GLU A 458 10.91 -20.00 14.00
N TRP A 459 11.12 -21.24 13.55
CA TRP A 459 10.24 -22.37 13.85
C TRP A 459 10.96 -23.51 14.57
N VAL A 460 10.24 -24.18 15.46
CA VAL A 460 10.61 -25.46 16.05
C VAL A 460 9.69 -26.52 15.49
N ALA A 461 10.26 -27.49 14.78
CA ALA A 461 9.52 -28.64 14.27
C ALA A 461 9.36 -29.69 15.38
N PHE A 462 8.11 -30.05 15.66
CA PHE A 462 7.71 -31.19 16.46
C PHE A 462 7.37 -32.32 15.50
N ILE A 463 8.06 -33.45 15.61
CA ILE A 463 8.02 -34.51 14.61
C ILE A 463 7.28 -35.75 15.13
N ASN A 464 6.92 -36.64 14.21
CA ASN A 464 6.24 -37.89 14.52
C ASN A 464 7.01 -38.73 15.54
N ASP A 465 6.31 -39.11 16.62
CA ASP A 465 6.77 -39.98 17.69
C ASP A 465 7.34 -41.34 17.21
N ASN A 466 6.94 -41.80 16.01
CA ASN A 466 7.33 -43.09 15.45
C ASN A 466 8.56 -43.06 14.54
N ILE A 467 9.26 -41.92 14.44
CA ILE A 467 10.49 -41.84 13.63
C ILE A 467 11.50 -42.88 14.10
N ILE A 468 12.02 -43.67 13.13
CA ILE A 468 12.97 -44.74 13.39
C ILE A 468 14.28 -44.11 13.87
N THR A 469 14.71 -44.54 15.04
CA THR A 469 15.93 -44.07 15.67
C THR A 469 17.17 -44.79 15.10
N TYR A 470 18.31 -44.10 15.03
CA TYR A 470 19.57 -44.74 14.64
C TYR A 470 19.95 -45.82 15.66
N SER A 471 20.41 -46.97 15.17
CA SER A 471 20.98 -48.06 15.99
C SER A 471 22.50 -48.09 15.80
N ASP A 472 23.27 -48.14 16.89
CA ASP A 472 24.67 -48.54 16.77
C ASP A 472 24.71 -50.02 16.36
N LEU A 473 24.98 -50.27 15.08
CA LEU A 473 25.04 -51.60 14.46
C LEU A 473 26.10 -52.53 15.09
N VAL A 474 26.91 -52.05 16.05
CA VAL A 474 28.07 -52.79 16.56
C VAL A 474 27.88 -53.38 17.97
N ASN A 475 27.01 -52.86 18.86
CA ASN A 475 27.10 -53.23 20.29
C ASN A 475 25.82 -53.49 21.11
N ASP A 476 24.59 -53.31 20.64
CA ASP A 476 23.42 -53.70 21.45
C ASP A 476 22.21 -54.11 20.58
N ASN A 477 21.59 -55.25 20.93
CA ASN A 477 20.32 -55.71 20.36
C ASN A 477 19.11 -55.04 21.06
N ALA A 478 19.36 -54.00 21.88
CA ALA A 478 18.32 -53.19 22.50
C ALA A 478 17.79 -52.12 21.53
N ILE A 479 16.55 -51.69 21.79
CA ILE A 479 15.95 -50.51 21.15
C ILE A 479 16.73 -49.29 21.65
N GLU A 480 17.73 -48.85 20.90
CA GLU A 480 18.48 -47.63 21.19
C GLU A 480 17.84 -46.43 20.48
N ARG A 481 17.55 -45.37 21.25
CA ARG A 481 16.82 -44.17 20.81
C ARG A 481 17.76 -43.08 20.28
N HIS A 482 17.30 -42.36 19.27
CA HIS A 482 17.88 -41.20 18.58
C HIS A 482 16.72 -40.53 17.82
N ALA A 483 16.20 -39.35 18.13
CA ALA A 483 16.77 -38.18 18.78
C ALA A 483 15.79 -37.60 19.81
N HIS A 484 16.30 -36.86 20.78
CA HIS A 484 15.50 -36.06 21.71
C HIS A 484 14.88 -34.82 21.02
N ASP A 485 14.48 -34.97 19.77
CA ASP A 485 13.77 -33.94 19.03
C ASP A 485 12.43 -33.62 19.72
N PRO A 486 11.89 -32.42 19.52
CA PRO A 486 10.53 -32.12 19.92
C PRO A 486 9.56 -33.11 19.23
N LEU A 487 8.64 -33.70 19.99
CA LEU A 487 7.73 -34.74 19.51
C LEU A 487 6.27 -34.28 19.56
N LEU A 488 5.42 -34.77 18.65
CA LEU A 488 4.00 -34.45 18.65
C LEU A 488 3.29 -34.78 19.97
N SER A 489 3.71 -35.84 20.68
CA SER A 489 3.17 -36.11 22.03
C SER A 489 3.39 -34.98 23.04
N GLU A 490 4.44 -34.16 22.88
CA GLU A 490 4.65 -33.00 23.75
C GLU A 490 3.53 -31.96 23.59
N ILE A 491 3.01 -31.79 22.36
CA ILE A 491 1.84 -30.94 22.08
C ILE A 491 0.57 -31.58 22.65
N ALA A 492 0.37 -32.88 22.42
CA ALA A 492 -0.81 -33.62 22.86
C ALA A 492 -1.04 -33.58 24.39
N THR A 493 0.05 -33.44 25.17
CA THR A 493 0.00 -33.37 26.64
C THR A 493 0.48 -32.04 27.20
N ALA A 494 0.50 -30.98 26.38
CA ALA A 494 1.00 -29.67 26.76
C ALA A 494 0.27 -29.10 27.98
N ASN A 495 1.01 -28.38 28.83
CA ASN A 495 0.43 -27.56 29.88
C ASN A 495 -0.42 -26.44 29.25
N ASP A 496 -1.53 -26.07 29.88
CA ASP A 496 -2.44 -25.04 29.35
C ASP A 496 -1.80 -23.64 29.24
N GLU A 497 -0.69 -23.39 29.94
CA GLU A 497 0.08 -22.14 29.85
C GLU A 497 1.32 -22.25 28.95
N ALA A 498 1.58 -23.43 28.35
CA ALA A 498 2.69 -23.63 27.42
C ALA A 498 2.35 -23.04 26.05
N ASN A 499 3.35 -22.51 25.35
CA ASN A 499 3.16 -21.99 24.00
C ASN A 499 2.74 -23.12 23.06
N ILE A 500 3.28 -24.32 23.20
CA ILE A 500 2.93 -25.46 22.33
C ILE A 500 1.46 -25.93 22.45
N LYS A 501 0.68 -25.40 23.40
CA LYS A 501 -0.75 -25.69 23.55
C LYS A 501 -1.56 -24.87 22.52
N PRO A 502 -2.40 -25.51 21.70
CA PRO A 502 -3.24 -24.80 20.73
C PRO A 502 -4.24 -23.85 21.43
N GLY A 503 -4.31 -22.61 20.95
CA GLY A 503 -5.25 -21.58 21.39
C GLY A 503 -4.69 -20.54 22.35
N LEU A 504 -3.39 -20.55 22.61
CA LEU A 504 -2.70 -19.51 23.38
C LEU A 504 -1.25 -19.38 22.93
N ARG A 505 -0.84 -18.15 22.68
CA ARG A 505 0.52 -17.83 22.28
C ARG A 505 1.03 -16.60 23.00
N ARG A 506 2.25 -16.71 23.52
CA ARG A 506 2.94 -15.63 24.22
C ARG A 506 4.31 -15.42 23.61
N PHE A 507 4.62 -14.17 23.35
CA PHE A 507 5.91 -13.69 22.85
C PHE A 507 6.73 -13.14 24.00
N GLN A 508 8.05 -13.02 23.82
CA GLN A 508 9.03 -12.72 24.87
C GLN A 508 9.35 -13.92 25.79
N PHE A 509 10.47 -13.79 26.50
CA PHE A 509 10.99 -14.84 27.37
C PHE A 509 10.05 -15.16 28.54
N THR A 510 10.10 -16.42 28.96
CA THR A 510 9.45 -16.91 30.19
C THR A 510 10.45 -16.82 31.34
N ASP A 511 10.22 -15.93 32.31
CA ASP A 511 11.10 -15.80 33.48
C ASP A 511 10.50 -16.47 34.72
N ARG A 512 11.32 -17.22 35.44
CA ARG A 512 11.03 -17.67 36.79
C ARG A 512 11.50 -16.59 37.76
N THR A 513 10.55 -15.93 38.40
CA THR A 513 10.86 -14.88 39.38
C THR A 513 9.73 -14.70 40.38
N THR A 514 10.01 -13.95 41.43
CA THR A 514 9.02 -13.56 42.44
C THR A 514 8.37 -12.25 42.04
N VAL A 515 7.08 -12.28 41.73
CA VAL A 515 6.25 -11.11 41.44
C VAL A 515 5.26 -10.93 42.57
N LEU A 516 5.24 -9.75 43.21
CA LEU A 516 4.34 -9.43 44.33
C LEU A 516 4.35 -10.49 45.46
N GLY A 517 5.53 -11.07 45.73
CA GLY A 517 5.71 -12.06 46.80
C GLY A 517 5.30 -13.49 46.42
N SER A 518 4.94 -13.76 45.17
CA SER A 518 4.65 -15.10 44.66
C SER A 518 5.61 -15.49 43.54
N SER A 519 6.22 -16.66 43.64
CA SER A 519 7.06 -17.24 42.59
C SER A 519 6.21 -17.73 41.43
N VAL A 520 6.43 -17.15 40.25
CA VAL A 520 5.64 -17.39 39.04
C VAL A 520 6.53 -17.63 37.83
N TRP A 521 5.94 -18.19 36.79
CA TRP A 521 6.46 -18.05 35.43
C TRP A 521 5.78 -16.84 34.79
N THR A 522 6.52 -15.76 34.54
CA THR A 522 5.93 -14.45 34.20
C THR A 522 5.16 -14.42 32.89
N ASN A 523 5.54 -15.28 31.95
CA ASN A 523 5.01 -15.26 30.59
C ASN A 523 4.58 -16.64 30.08
N GLY A 524 4.05 -17.50 30.95
CA GLY A 524 3.63 -18.86 30.60
C GLY A 524 4.64 -19.94 30.91
N TYR A 525 4.23 -21.19 30.73
CA TYR A 525 4.96 -22.36 31.20
C TYR A 525 6.11 -22.74 30.25
N PRO A 526 7.30 -23.12 30.76
CA PRO A 526 8.42 -23.59 29.94
C PRO A 526 8.08 -24.73 28.99
N ASP A 527 8.47 -24.60 27.72
CA ASP A 527 8.37 -25.63 26.70
C ASP A 527 9.45 -25.47 25.61
N ARG A 528 9.49 -26.39 24.64
CA ARG A 528 10.54 -26.45 23.61
C ARG A 528 10.49 -25.36 22.54
N SER A 529 9.52 -24.46 22.52
CA SER A 529 9.57 -23.25 21.69
C SER A 529 10.14 -22.04 22.44
N ARG A 530 10.18 -22.08 23.78
CA ARG A 530 10.45 -20.91 24.63
C ARG A 530 11.90 -20.67 25.02
N ASN A 531 12.25 -19.40 25.18
CA ASN A 531 13.42 -18.90 25.87
C ASN A 531 13.10 -18.70 27.36
N VAL A 532 13.67 -19.56 28.20
CA VAL A 532 13.37 -19.64 29.63
C VAL A 532 14.49 -18.99 30.43
N LYS A 533 14.13 -18.14 31.39
CA LYS A 533 15.04 -17.55 32.35
C LYS A 533 14.69 -18.01 33.76
N VAL A 534 15.69 -18.20 34.59
CA VAL A 534 15.54 -18.47 36.03
C VAL A 534 16.32 -17.43 36.80
N SER A 535 15.58 -16.51 37.40
CA SER A 535 16.08 -15.35 38.14
C SER A 535 15.77 -15.45 39.65
N GLU A 536 15.42 -16.64 40.14
CA GLU A 536 15.27 -16.95 41.56
C GLU A 536 15.71 -18.38 41.88
N ASP A 537 16.00 -18.65 43.15
CA ASP A 537 16.17 -20.02 43.64
C ASP A 537 14.89 -20.83 43.38
N TYR A 538 14.99 -21.89 42.59
CA TYR A 538 13.82 -22.66 42.16
C TYR A 538 14.12 -24.14 42.05
N ASN A 539 13.32 -24.97 42.73
CA ASN A 539 13.34 -26.42 42.58
C ASN A 539 12.13 -26.88 41.76
N HIS A 540 12.38 -27.40 40.57
CA HIS A 540 11.36 -27.94 39.68
C HIS A 540 11.20 -29.45 39.89
N THR A 541 9.96 -29.90 40.02
CA THR A 541 9.60 -31.27 40.41
C THR A 541 8.99 -32.10 39.28
N GLY A 542 9.21 -31.70 38.03
CA GLY A 542 8.78 -32.41 36.81
C GLY A 542 9.82 -32.32 35.70
N LYS A 543 9.49 -32.84 34.52
CA LYS A 543 10.28 -32.59 33.29
C LYS A 543 10.19 -31.10 32.96
N LEU A 544 11.32 -30.41 32.92
CA LEU A 544 11.39 -29.07 32.34
C LEU A 544 11.94 -29.16 30.93
N SER A 545 11.25 -28.53 29.98
CA SER A 545 11.70 -28.40 28.60
C SER A 545 11.85 -26.93 28.25
N ALA A 546 12.89 -26.59 27.51
CA ALA A 546 13.14 -25.24 27.02
C ALA A 546 13.83 -25.31 25.64
N ARG A 547 13.69 -24.28 24.82
CA ARG A 547 14.59 -24.11 23.67
C ARG A 547 15.92 -23.53 24.11
N LYS A 548 15.84 -22.44 24.89
CA LYS A 548 16.98 -21.79 25.53
C LYS A 548 16.73 -21.69 27.03
N LEU A 549 17.79 -21.80 27.84
CA LEU A 549 17.73 -21.64 29.28
C LEU A 549 18.83 -20.70 29.77
N GLU A 550 18.47 -19.65 30.49
CA GLU A 550 19.40 -18.75 31.19
C GLU A 550 19.15 -18.83 32.71
N VAL A 551 20.18 -19.13 33.50
CA VAL A 551 20.16 -18.94 34.96
C VAL A 551 20.98 -17.70 35.28
N LYS A 552 20.40 -16.79 36.07
CA LYS A 552 20.94 -15.44 36.32
C LYS A 552 20.61 -14.97 37.75
N GLU A 553 21.21 -13.85 38.15
CA GLU A 553 20.94 -13.16 39.42
C GLU A 553 21.40 -13.92 40.66
N SER A 554 22.48 -14.69 40.54
CA SER A 554 23.03 -15.57 41.59
C SER A 554 22.01 -16.61 42.09
N SER A 555 21.22 -17.16 41.17
CA SER A 555 20.13 -18.09 41.43
C SER A 555 20.53 -19.54 41.34
N ILE A 556 19.88 -20.39 42.14
CA ILE A 556 20.04 -21.84 42.13
C ILE A 556 18.81 -22.49 41.49
N PHE A 557 18.97 -22.96 40.25
CA PHE A 557 17.98 -23.77 39.56
C PHE A 557 18.21 -25.26 39.81
N THR A 558 17.29 -25.93 40.50
CA THR A 558 17.37 -27.35 40.83
C THR A 558 16.32 -28.15 40.07
N ILE A 559 16.73 -29.28 39.51
CA ILE A 559 15.84 -30.33 38.99
C ILE A 559 16.01 -31.55 39.87
N THR A 560 14.94 -31.97 40.53
CA THR A 560 14.94 -33.16 41.40
C THR A 560 14.26 -34.32 40.71
N ASP A 561 14.96 -35.44 40.56
CA ASP A 561 14.46 -36.71 40.00
C ASP A 561 13.80 -36.65 38.62
N ASN A 562 14.12 -35.63 37.81
CA ASN A 562 13.45 -35.39 36.53
C ASN A 562 14.42 -34.96 35.40
N LEU A 563 13.91 -34.93 34.17
CA LEU A 563 14.67 -34.50 33.02
C LEU A 563 14.66 -32.97 32.87
N LEU A 564 15.84 -32.41 32.59
CA LEU A 564 16.03 -31.10 32.01
C LEU A 564 16.35 -31.26 30.52
N VAL A 565 15.49 -30.76 29.64
CA VAL A 565 15.67 -30.87 28.20
C VAL A 565 15.81 -29.48 27.57
N VAL A 566 16.95 -29.22 26.92
CA VAL A 566 17.23 -27.92 26.27
C VAL A 566 17.74 -28.12 24.84
N THR A 567 17.08 -27.52 23.84
CA THR A 567 17.36 -27.84 22.41
C THR A 567 18.30 -26.88 21.67
N ASN A 568 18.80 -25.84 22.33
CA ASN A 568 19.70 -24.89 21.68
C ASN A 568 20.83 -24.42 22.61
N GLU A 569 20.50 -23.65 23.64
CA GLU A 569 21.50 -22.91 24.40
C GLU A 569 21.21 -22.93 25.90
N ILE A 570 22.27 -23.07 26.71
CA ILE A 570 22.21 -22.95 28.17
C ILE A 570 23.24 -21.90 28.59
N ILE A 571 22.80 -20.88 29.32
CA ILE A 571 23.65 -19.81 29.85
C ILE A 571 23.55 -19.83 31.37
N ILE A 572 24.69 -19.97 32.06
CA ILE A 572 24.78 -19.87 33.52
C ILE A 572 25.58 -18.61 33.83
N LYS A 573 24.89 -17.47 33.94
CA LYS A 573 25.43 -16.15 33.63
C LYS A 573 26.51 -15.68 34.60
N ASP A 574 26.15 -15.60 35.88
CA ASP A 574 26.93 -15.07 36.98
C ASP A 574 27.71 -16.20 37.68
N THR A 575 28.81 -15.86 38.36
CA THR A 575 29.69 -16.86 39.02
C THR A 575 29.01 -17.67 40.13
N ASN A 576 27.90 -17.16 40.67
CA ASN A 576 27.12 -17.80 41.73
C ASN A 576 25.86 -18.49 41.22
N ASP A 577 25.56 -18.39 39.92
CA ASP A 577 24.44 -19.11 39.34
C ASP A 577 24.75 -20.60 39.26
N GLU A 578 23.77 -21.43 39.59
CA GLU A 578 23.93 -22.88 39.59
C GLU A 578 22.74 -23.58 38.94
N ILE A 579 23.02 -24.55 38.08
CA ILE A 579 22.06 -25.61 37.71
C ILE A 579 22.43 -26.85 38.52
N ARG A 580 21.50 -27.40 39.28
CA ARG A 580 21.68 -28.60 40.11
C ARG A 580 20.78 -29.73 39.65
N LEU A 581 21.37 -30.85 39.26
CA LEU A 581 20.66 -32.10 38.95
C LEU A 581 20.79 -33.03 40.15
N ILE A 582 19.71 -33.18 40.92
CA ILE A 582 19.71 -33.89 42.21
C ILE A 582 18.79 -35.11 42.14
N SER A 583 19.21 -36.23 42.72
CA SER A 583 18.31 -37.36 42.96
C SER A 583 17.93 -37.44 44.44
N SER A 584 16.65 -37.58 44.76
CA SER A 584 16.21 -37.64 46.17
C SER A 584 16.62 -38.94 46.87
N ASP A 585 16.88 -40.00 46.10
CA ASP A 585 17.19 -41.35 46.57
C ASP A 585 18.52 -41.90 46.03
N ASN A 586 19.38 -41.04 45.47
CA ASN A 586 20.64 -41.41 44.80
C ASN A 586 20.46 -42.42 43.63
N THR A 587 19.28 -42.45 42.98
CA THR A 587 19.02 -43.35 41.85
C THR A 587 19.23 -42.70 40.48
N ASN A 588 19.76 -41.48 40.46
CA ASN A 588 20.25 -40.80 39.24
C ASN A 588 19.14 -40.48 38.25
N LYS A 589 17.97 -40.15 38.79
CA LYS A 589 16.76 -39.81 38.03
C LYS A 589 16.82 -38.41 37.39
N ALA A 590 17.61 -37.49 37.96
CA ALA A 590 17.81 -36.17 37.37
C ALA A 590 18.85 -36.20 36.25
N GLN A 591 18.48 -35.78 35.03
CA GLN A 591 19.39 -35.78 33.88
C GLN A 591 19.23 -34.52 33.04
N LEU A 592 20.34 -34.04 32.49
CA LEU A 592 20.36 -33.02 31.45
C LEU A 592 20.49 -33.67 30.07
N ILE A 593 19.58 -33.30 29.19
CA ILE A 593 19.60 -33.58 27.76
C ILE A 593 19.74 -32.23 27.06
N GLN A 594 20.84 -32.06 26.31
CA GLN A 594 20.99 -30.91 25.43
C GLN A 594 21.04 -31.39 23.98
N THR A 595 20.14 -30.88 23.14
CA THR A 595 20.25 -31.02 21.69
C THR A 595 20.69 -29.69 21.10
N HIS A 596 21.40 -29.70 19.97
CA HIS A 596 21.84 -28.50 19.26
C HIS A 596 22.35 -28.88 17.86
N LYS A 597 22.22 -27.97 16.89
CA LYS A 597 22.68 -28.19 15.51
C LYS A 597 24.19 -27.96 15.30
N THR A 598 24.90 -27.35 16.27
CA THR A 598 26.32 -26.94 16.17
C THR A 598 27.11 -27.43 17.38
N ALA A 599 28.27 -26.86 17.73
CA ALA A 599 28.98 -27.23 18.96
C ALA A 599 28.14 -26.95 20.22
N SER A 600 28.37 -27.68 21.33
CA SER A 600 27.65 -27.47 22.59
C SER A 600 27.75 -26.02 23.08
N LYS A 601 26.58 -25.43 23.36
CA LYS A 601 26.43 -24.04 23.83
C LYS A 601 26.06 -23.97 25.31
N VAL A 602 26.70 -24.75 26.17
CA VAL A 602 26.66 -24.45 27.62
C VAL A 602 27.74 -23.42 27.90
N THR A 603 27.33 -22.19 28.24
CA THR A 603 28.24 -21.05 28.42
C THR A 603 27.97 -20.30 29.73
N GLY A 604 28.86 -19.37 30.08
CA GLY A 604 28.76 -18.52 31.27
C GLY A 604 29.78 -18.85 32.35
N ASN A 605 29.70 -18.12 33.47
CA ASN A 605 30.66 -18.20 34.58
C ASN A 605 30.19 -19.04 35.77
N GLY A 606 28.92 -19.46 35.76
CA GLY A 606 28.33 -20.25 36.85
C GLY A 606 28.64 -21.74 36.74
N LYS A 607 27.89 -22.56 37.48
CA LYS A 607 28.18 -23.99 37.65
C LYS A 607 27.02 -24.87 37.23
N LEU A 608 27.33 -25.95 36.51
CA LEU A 608 26.45 -27.09 36.35
C LEU A 608 26.90 -28.20 37.31
N LEU A 609 26.08 -28.48 38.32
CA LEU A 609 26.33 -29.49 39.34
C LEU A 609 25.46 -30.72 39.09
N VAL A 610 26.09 -31.88 39.13
CA VAL A 610 25.45 -33.19 38.97
C VAL A 610 25.69 -33.97 40.25
N ASP A 611 24.70 -34.75 40.69
CA ASP A 611 24.83 -35.66 41.82
C ASP A 611 26.09 -36.54 41.70
N GLN A 612 26.91 -36.55 42.76
CA GLN A 612 28.17 -37.32 42.81
C GLN A 612 27.92 -38.84 42.75
N ASN A 613 26.76 -39.30 43.22
CA ASN A 613 26.36 -40.70 43.14
C ASN A 613 25.81 -41.08 41.76
N SER A 614 25.82 -40.13 40.79
CA SER A 614 25.43 -40.39 39.41
C SER A 614 26.33 -41.39 38.71
N THR A 615 25.88 -42.63 38.65
CA THR A 615 26.49 -43.74 37.91
C THR A 615 26.10 -43.73 36.44
N VAL A 616 25.07 -42.97 36.07
CA VAL A 616 24.65 -42.76 34.69
C VAL A 616 25.28 -41.46 34.22
N PRO A 617 26.18 -41.48 33.22
CA PRO A 617 26.64 -40.27 32.57
C PRO A 617 25.41 -39.49 32.08
N SER A 618 25.42 -38.15 32.10
CA SER A 618 24.44 -37.39 31.31
C SER A 618 24.58 -37.83 29.86
N LYS A 619 23.72 -38.76 29.43
CA LYS A 619 24.03 -39.74 28.37
C LYS A 619 23.97 -39.15 26.96
N TYR A 620 23.66 -37.85 26.83
CA TYR A 620 23.20 -37.27 25.58
C TYR A 620 23.81 -35.88 25.31
N ARG A 621 25.13 -35.74 25.55
CA ARG A 621 25.90 -34.64 24.94
C ARG A 621 26.31 -35.11 23.54
N TYR A 622 25.58 -34.70 22.51
CA TYR A 622 26.06 -34.94 21.14
C TYR A 622 27.19 -33.95 20.84
N ASN A 623 28.41 -34.47 20.67
CA ASN A 623 29.37 -33.85 19.77
C ASN A 623 28.96 -34.26 18.35
N TYR A 624 28.50 -33.30 17.55
CA TYR A 624 28.93 -33.32 16.16
C TYR A 624 30.26 -32.59 16.06
#